data_AF-A0A7K1GUV7-F1
#
_entry.id   AF-A0A7K1GUV7-F1
#
_cell.length_a   1.000
_cell.length_b   1.000
_cell.length_c   1.000
_cell.angle_alpha   90.00
_cell.angle_beta   90.00
_cell.angle_gamma   90.00
#
_symmetry.space_group_name_H-M   'P 1'
#
loop_
_entity.id
_entity.type
_entity.pdbx_description
1 polymer ?
#
loop_
_entity_poly.entity_id
_entity_poly.type
_entity_poly.pdbx_seq_one_letter_code
_entity_poly.pdbx_strand_id
1 'polypeptide(L)'
;MTAGALRVSVVVPTYNPGDTLDRLVASLLRQSMPASEFEVIFVDDGSTDATPARLDALAATHPHFHVLHVEHSGWPSRPRNLGMARAVGEYVQFVDDDDWLADETLARLYGYAVDNGADIAIGRMAGHGRSVPRDLFRVNRPDATLADAPLMESLTCHKMFRRAFLIEHDLRFPEEGRKRLEDHHLVTRAYLLSQRTCVLSDYTCYHHSRRPGGGNLTAARIEPGGYFRSLREVLDIVDAHTEPGPFRDRLHQRWLRIEMVRRLRGDRLRNAPRDWVDRMVAEVGRTIRERFAPGVAAGLPTLERTVAGLAERGRIEDLFRIAEWEAGIQAKVRLKAYELTGHTLTVTVGGRLRVGDRPVSYDRTPDGRELLALPVEEIPAELVDCSDELLATTDELRRARLDVVARRVADGDEFYLPVSFEVDRVPHRWGGLRLMWQGRAAVDFRTLDGGRTEGDWILKARLTGSGFEVDANLPLALSCAADGARPVVVDKRPPRPRPAAPAPRTGPWQRLKVAVRQRLGQAGWSTRGSVGGTRGSVGRTGGTGGALDRSATGCETVCRSPELGV
;
A
#
# COMPACT_ATOMS: atom_id res chain seq x y z
N MET A 1 -47.41 -4.70 1.41
CA MET A 1 -45.95 -4.60 1.33
C MET A 1 -45.64 -3.29 0.62
N THR A 2 -45.15 -2.28 1.31
CA THR A 2 -44.59 -1.09 0.67
C THR A 2 -43.32 -1.50 -0.06
N ALA A 3 -43.22 -1.20 -1.36
CA ALA A 3 -41.95 -1.33 -2.05
C ALA A 3 -40.94 -0.41 -1.35
N GLY A 4 -39.88 -0.98 -0.78
CA GLY A 4 -38.83 -0.19 -0.14
C GLY A 4 -38.17 0.70 -1.19
N ALA A 5 -37.93 1.96 -0.86
CA ALA A 5 -37.13 2.82 -1.73
C ALA A 5 -35.72 2.22 -1.83
N LEU A 6 -35.18 2.16 -3.05
CA LEU A 6 -33.80 1.72 -3.27
C LEU A 6 -32.85 2.66 -2.51
N ARG A 7 -31.94 2.06 -1.74
CA ARG A 7 -30.98 2.73 -0.86
C ARG A 7 -29.70 3.06 -1.61
N VAL A 8 -29.23 2.15 -2.46
CA VAL A 8 -27.97 2.30 -3.19
C VAL A 8 -28.11 1.88 -4.66
N SER A 9 -27.58 2.70 -5.57
CA SER A 9 -27.29 2.31 -6.95
C SER A 9 -25.79 2.08 -7.11
N VAL A 10 -25.37 0.87 -7.46
CA VAL A 10 -23.99 0.58 -7.80
C VAL A 10 -23.78 0.84 -9.30
N VAL A 11 -22.88 1.75 -9.67
CA VAL A 11 -22.58 2.09 -11.07
C VAL A 11 -21.25 1.46 -11.48
N VAL A 12 -21.30 0.61 -12.51
CA VAL A 12 -20.15 -0.15 -13.01
C VAL A 12 -19.87 0.19 -14.49
N PRO A 13 -18.96 1.13 -14.79
CA PRO A 13 -18.45 1.30 -16.15
C PRO A 13 -17.65 0.05 -16.55
N THR A 14 -18.04 -0.58 -17.66
CA THR A 14 -17.50 -1.88 -18.07
C THR A 14 -16.94 -1.80 -19.49
N TYR A 15 -15.70 -2.26 -19.71
CA TYR A 15 -15.14 -2.40 -21.06
C TYR A 15 -14.09 -3.52 -21.13
N ASN A 16 -14.42 -4.59 -21.87
CA ASN A 16 -13.59 -5.78 -22.05
C ASN A 16 -12.86 -6.25 -20.76
N PRO A 17 -13.58 -6.49 -19.63
CA PRO A 17 -13.00 -6.94 -18.36
C PRO A 17 -12.40 -8.35 -18.43
N GLY A 18 -12.87 -9.20 -19.34
CA GLY A 18 -12.52 -10.64 -19.33
C GLY A 18 -12.89 -11.29 -18.00
N ASP A 19 -11.95 -12.02 -17.40
CA ASP A 19 -12.17 -12.81 -16.18
C ASP A 19 -12.36 -11.96 -14.91
N THR A 20 -12.03 -10.65 -14.92
CA THR A 20 -12.18 -9.84 -13.69
C THR A 20 -13.63 -9.61 -13.30
N LEU A 21 -14.53 -9.64 -14.28
CA LEU A 21 -15.97 -9.45 -14.10
C LEU A 21 -16.58 -10.48 -13.13
N ASP A 22 -16.14 -11.74 -13.17
CA ASP A 22 -16.73 -12.80 -12.34
C ASP A 22 -16.48 -12.55 -10.84
N ARG A 23 -15.31 -12.00 -10.49
CA ARG A 23 -14.98 -11.62 -9.11
C ARG A 23 -15.83 -10.43 -8.64
N LEU A 24 -16.01 -9.43 -9.50
CA LEU A 24 -16.88 -8.28 -9.19
C LEU A 24 -18.32 -8.75 -8.98
N VAL A 25 -18.88 -9.48 -9.93
CA VAL A 25 -20.25 -10.02 -9.86
C VAL A 25 -20.45 -10.89 -8.62
N ALA A 26 -19.52 -11.80 -8.33
CA ALA A 26 -19.59 -12.61 -7.10
C ALA A 26 -19.55 -11.76 -5.82
N SER A 27 -18.86 -10.62 -5.80
CA SER A 27 -18.85 -9.70 -4.65
C SER A 27 -20.14 -8.90 -4.49
N LEU A 28 -20.82 -8.58 -5.59
CA LEU A 28 -22.11 -7.89 -5.60
C LEU A 28 -23.23 -8.82 -5.15
N LEU A 29 -23.21 -10.09 -5.59
CA LEU A 29 -24.17 -11.12 -5.19
C LEU A 29 -24.03 -11.56 -3.72
N ARG A 30 -22.87 -11.35 -3.08
CA ARG A 30 -22.65 -11.64 -1.65
C ARG A 30 -22.92 -10.44 -0.73
N GLN A 31 -23.43 -9.30 -1.23
CA GLN A 31 -23.70 -8.16 -0.37
C GLN A 31 -24.73 -8.50 0.71
N SER A 32 -24.45 -8.08 1.96
CA SER A 32 -25.36 -8.28 3.10
C SER A 32 -26.57 -7.34 3.09
N MET A 33 -26.54 -6.29 2.25
CA MET A 33 -27.72 -5.49 1.93
C MET A 33 -28.70 -6.35 1.10
N PRO A 34 -30.00 -6.43 1.45
CA PRO A 34 -30.96 -7.19 0.67
C PRO A 34 -31.03 -6.72 -0.79
N ALA A 35 -31.13 -7.67 -1.73
CA ALA A 35 -31.23 -7.39 -3.18
C ALA A 35 -32.48 -6.57 -3.59
N SER A 36 -33.43 -6.35 -2.67
CA SER A 36 -34.58 -5.44 -2.86
C SER A 36 -34.28 -3.99 -2.45
N GLU A 37 -33.10 -3.71 -1.88
CA GLU A 37 -32.69 -2.40 -1.38
C GLU A 37 -31.55 -1.77 -2.19
N PHE A 38 -30.91 -2.49 -3.11
CA PHE A 38 -29.93 -1.93 -4.04
C PHE A 38 -30.15 -2.40 -5.46
N GLU A 39 -29.65 -1.61 -6.41
CA GLU A 39 -29.54 -1.96 -7.83
C GLU A 39 -28.07 -1.95 -8.27
N VAL A 40 -27.76 -2.67 -9.34
CA VAL A 40 -26.46 -2.61 -10.03
C VAL A 40 -26.69 -2.21 -11.47
N ILE A 41 -26.07 -1.12 -11.91
CA ILE A 41 -26.16 -0.57 -13.25
C ILE A 41 -24.80 -0.76 -13.94
N PHE A 42 -24.70 -1.84 -14.72
CA PHE A 42 -23.59 -2.04 -15.64
C PHE A 42 -23.78 -1.15 -16.86
N VAL A 43 -22.77 -0.35 -17.19
CA VAL A 43 -22.74 0.42 -18.43
C VAL A 43 -21.60 -0.11 -19.29
N ASP A 44 -21.98 -0.92 -20.26
CA ASP A 44 -21.05 -1.54 -21.22
C ASP A 44 -20.69 -0.52 -22.30
N ASP A 45 -19.44 -0.02 -22.22
CA ASP A 45 -18.89 1.00 -23.12
C ASP A 45 -18.41 0.37 -24.44
N GLY A 46 -19.30 -0.41 -25.09
CA GLY A 46 -19.06 -1.02 -26.39
C GLY A 46 -18.03 -2.15 -26.38
N SER A 47 -18.10 -3.07 -25.41
CA SER A 47 -17.22 -4.23 -25.37
C SER A 47 -17.32 -5.08 -26.64
N THR A 48 -16.18 -5.67 -27.02
CA THR A 48 -16.01 -6.47 -28.25
C THR A 48 -15.73 -7.95 -27.96
N ASP A 49 -15.64 -8.32 -26.69
CA ASP A 49 -15.48 -9.69 -26.21
C ASP A 49 -16.85 -10.31 -25.80
N ALA A 50 -16.85 -11.36 -24.99
CA ALA A 50 -18.08 -12.01 -24.52
C ALA A 50 -18.86 -11.21 -23.44
N THR A 51 -18.38 -10.03 -23.03
CA THR A 51 -18.96 -9.25 -21.93
C THR A 51 -20.42 -8.84 -22.14
N PRO A 52 -20.87 -8.35 -23.32
CA PRO A 52 -22.26 -7.92 -23.48
C PRO A 52 -23.25 -9.06 -23.17
N ALA A 53 -23.03 -10.24 -23.77
CA ALA A 53 -23.87 -11.43 -23.54
C ALA A 53 -23.80 -11.97 -22.10
N ARG A 54 -22.66 -11.80 -21.41
CA ARG A 54 -22.54 -12.16 -19.97
C ARG A 54 -23.37 -11.21 -19.11
N LEU A 55 -23.35 -9.92 -19.40
CA LEU A 55 -24.14 -8.92 -18.68
C LEU A 55 -25.65 -9.12 -18.92
N ASP A 56 -26.07 -9.38 -20.17
CA ASP A 56 -27.46 -9.72 -20.49
C ASP A 56 -27.96 -10.94 -19.70
N ALA A 57 -27.16 -12.01 -19.65
CA ALA A 57 -27.50 -13.20 -18.89
C ALA A 57 -27.64 -12.92 -17.39
N LEU A 58 -26.77 -12.08 -16.81
CA LEU A 58 -26.83 -11.69 -15.41
C LEU A 58 -28.06 -10.84 -15.09
N ALA A 59 -28.45 -9.90 -15.95
CA ALA A 59 -29.68 -9.11 -15.78
C ALA A 59 -30.95 -9.97 -15.92
N ALA A 60 -30.92 -11.00 -16.78
CA ALA A 60 -32.01 -11.97 -16.89
C ALA A 60 -32.19 -12.84 -15.63
N THR A 61 -31.11 -13.15 -14.90
CA THR A 61 -31.18 -13.96 -13.66
C THR A 61 -31.29 -13.16 -12.38
N HIS A 62 -30.90 -11.88 -12.38
CA HIS A 62 -30.88 -11.01 -11.19
C HIS A 62 -31.71 -9.73 -11.44
N PRO A 63 -32.98 -9.66 -10.98
CA PRO A 63 -33.88 -8.53 -11.28
C PRO A 63 -33.42 -7.14 -10.80
N HIS A 64 -32.40 -7.08 -9.95
CA HIS A 64 -31.78 -5.86 -9.44
C HIS A 64 -30.50 -5.48 -10.20
N PHE A 65 -30.12 -6.26 -11.22
CA PHE A 65 -29.03 -5.94 -12.14
C PHE A 65 -29.62 -5.38 -13.44
N HIS A 66 -29.03 -4.31 -13.93
CA HIS A 66 -29.46 -3.54 -15.08
C HIS A 66 -28.26 -3.29 -15.99
N VAL A 67 -28.48 -3.34 -17.30
CA VAL A 67 -27.42 -3.20 -18.31
C VAL A 67 -27.80 -2.10 -19.29
N LEU A 68 -26.82 -1.26 -19.61
CA LEU A 68 -26.91 -0.24 -20.63
C LEU A 68 -25.71 -0.40 -21.58
N HIS A 69 -25.96 -0.92 -22.78
CA HIS A 69 -24.96 -0.96 -23.85
C HIS A 69 -24.92 0.40 -24.55
N VAL A 70 -23.71 0.91 -24.79
CA VAL A 70 -23.47 2.15 -25.53
C VAL A 70 -22.36 1.96 -26.56
N GLU A 71 -22.33 2.83 -27.57
CA GLU A 71 -21.15 2.95 -28.42
C GLU A 71 -19.94 3.40 -27.60
N HIS A 72 -18.78 2.78 -27.85
CA HIS A 72 -17.54 2.95 -27.11
C HIS A 72 -17.09 4.41 -27.05
N SER A 73 -17.20 5.01 -25.86
CA SER A 73 -16.76 6.39 -25.60
C SER A 73 -15.23 6.52 -25.52
N GLY A 74 -14.53 5.42 -25.19
CA GLY A 74 -13.09 5.41 -25.06
C GLY A 74 -12.54 6.14 -23.83
N TRP A 75 -13.39 6.41 -22.82
CA TRP A 75 -13.00 6.91 -21.49
C TRP A 75 -14.10 6.65 -20.45
N PRO A 76 -13.78 6.29 -19.18
CA PRO A 76 -14.80 5.92 -18.20
C PRO A 76 -15.79 7.04 -17.79
N SER A 77 -15.53 8.31 -18.12
CA SER A 77 -16.42 9.44 -17.76
C SER A 77 -17.87 9.24 -18.22
N ARG A 78 -18.06 8.93 -19.51
CA ARG A 78 -19.40 8.80 -20.11
C ARG A 78 -20.18 7.61 -19.55
N PRO A 79 -19.65 6.37 -19.48
CA PRO A 79 -20.39 5.27 -18.85
C PRO A 79 -20.68 5.54 -17.36
N ARG A 80 -19.77 6.18 -16.60
CA ARG A 80 -20.05 6.61 -15.21
C ARG A 80 -21.20 7.64 -15.13
N ASN A 81 -21.21 8.66 -16.00
CA ASN A 81 -22.29 9.65 -16.06
C ASN A 81 -23.64 9.04 -16.46
N LEU A 82 -23.65 8.15 -17.46
CA LEU A 82 -24.88 7.47 -17.92
C LEU A 82 -25.45 6.55 -16.84
N GLY A 83 -24.60 5.80 -16.12
CA GLY A 83 -25.05 4.98 -14.99
C GLY A 83 -25.59 5.85 -13.84
N MET A 84 -24.89 6.94 -13.51
CA MET A 84 -25.36 7.92 -12.52
C MET A 84 -26.68 8.60 -12.92
N ALA A 85 -26.94 8.80 -14.22
CA ALA A 85 -28.21 9.34 -14.73
C ALA A 85 -29.36 8.33 -14.70
N ARG A 86 -29.07 7.02 -14.59
CA ARG A 86 -30.06 5.94 -14.44
C ARG A 86 -30.31 5.55 -12.99
N ALA A 87 -29.39 5.86 -12.07
CA ALA A 87 -29.48 5.58 -10.65
C ALA A 87 -30.75 6.15 -9.99
N VAL A 88 -31.51 5.32 -9.28
CA VAL A 88 -32.69 5.70 -8.49
C VAL A 88 -32.52 5.48 -6.98
N GLY A 89 -31.45 4.82 -6.55
CA GLY A 89 -31.07 4.60 -5.15
C GLY A 89 -30.64 5.89 -4.44
N GLU A 90 -30.98 6.04 -3.16
CA GLU A 90 -30.70 7.26 -2.37
C GLU A 90 -29.23 7.70 -2.43
N TYR A 91 -28.31 6.73 -2.48
CA TYR A 91 -26.88 6.93 -2.72
C TYR A 91 -26.41 6.22 -4.00
N VAL A 92 -25.32 6.72 -4.58
CA VAL A 92 -24.63 6.14 -5.75
C VAL A 92 -23.23 5.68 -5.33
N GLN A 93 -22.88 4.42 -5.59
CA GLN A 93 -21.56 3.85 -5.34
C GLN A 93 -20.89 3.48 -6.68
N PHE A 94 -19.73 4.04 -6.98
CA PHE A 94 -18.96 3.67 -8.19
C PHE A 94 -18.02 2.48 -7.92
N VAL A 95 -17.95 1.53 -8.85
CA VAL A 95 -17.04 0.38 -8.80
C VAL A 95 -16.48 0.10 -10.20
N ASP A 96 -15.16 0.00 -10.35
CA ASP A 96 -14.54 -0.37 -11.64
C ASP A 96 -14.69 -1.88 -11.90
N ASP A 97 -14.80 -2.28 -13.17
CA ASP A 97 -15.00 -3.65 -13.66
C ASP A 97 -13.85 -4.66 -13.39
N ASP A 98 -12.74 -4.19 -12.82
CA ASP A 98 -11.61 -5.02 -12.36
C ASP A 98 -11.40 -5.06 -10.84
N ASP A 99 -12.16 -4.28 -10.09
CA ASP A 99 -12.13 -4.19 -8.63
C ASP A 99 -13.24 -5.05 -8.00
N TRP A 100 -13.38 -5.02 -6.68
CA TRP A 100 -14.52 -5.67 -5.99
C TRP A 100 -14.82 -5.04 -4.62
N LEU A 101 -16.01 -5.32 -4.09
CA LEU A 101 -16.44 -4.89 -2.76
C LEU A 101 -16.29 -6.01 -1.74
N ALA A 102 -16.12 -5.67 -0.46
CA ALA A 102 -16.29 -6.65 0.62
C ALA A 102 -17.77 -6.87 0.93
N ASP A 103 -18.13 -8.03 1.50
CA ASP A 103 -19.51 -8.52 1.56
C ASP A 103 -20.48 -7.65 2.40
N GLU A 104 -20.00 -6.80 3.33
CA GLU A 104 -20.85 -5.89 4.11
C GLU A 104 -20.83 -4.43 3.62
N THR A 105 -20.19 -4.15 2.49
CA THR A 105 -19.84 -2.78 2.07
C THR A 105 -21.04 -1.89 1.86
N LEU A 106 -22.04 -2.32 1.08
CA LEU A 106 -23.20 -1.47 0.78
C LEU A 106 -23.99 -1.14 2.06
N ALA A 107 -24.21 -2.14 2.92
CA ALA A 107 -24.92 -1.97 4.18
C ALA A 107 -24.20 -1.04 5.16
N ARG A 108 -22.88 -1.23 5.35
CA ARG A 108 -22.08 -0.43 6.28
C ARG A 108 -21.89 1.02 5.80
N LEU A 109 -21.60 1.23 4.52
CA LEU A 109 -21.45 2.59 3.98
C LEU A 109 -22.77 3.35 3.97
N TYR A 110 -23.87 2.72 3.55
CA TYR A 110 -25.18 3.37 3.58
C TYR A 110 -25.60 3.73 5.00
N GLY A 111 -25.50 2.79 5.95
CA GLY A 111 -25.83 3.06 7.36
C GLY A 111 -25.00 4.19 7.93
N TYR A 112 -23.68 4.15 7.75
CA TYR A 112 -22.78 5.19 8.25
C TYR A 112 -22.95 6.54 7.53
N ALA A 113 -23.43 6.56 6.29
CA ALA A 113 -23.79 7.80 5.60
C ALA A 113 -25.08 8.41 6.18
N VAL A 114 -26.13 7.61 6.33
CA VAL A 114 -27.44 8.04 6.85
C VAL A 114 -27.36 8.48 8.31
N ASP A 115 -26.71 7.70 9.17
CA ASP A 115 -26.58 7.99 10.61
C ASP A 115 -25.88 9.34 10.89
N ASN A 116 -25.02 9.79 9.96
CA ASN A 116 -24.27 11.04 10.08
C ASN A 116 -24.81 12.16 9.15
N GLY A 117 -25.78 11.86 8.27
CA GLY A 117 -26.30 12.78 7.25
C GLY A 117 -25.24 13.21 6.25
N ALA A 118 -24.39 12.29 5.78
CA ALA A 118 -23.26 12.58 4.91
C ALA A 118 -23.65 12.71 3.43
N ASP A 119 -23.06 13.69 2.74
CA ASP A 119 -23.11 13.79 1.27
C ASP A 119 -22.20 12.76 0.60
N ILE A 120 -21.11 12.38 1.27
CA ILE A 120 -20.07 11.48 0.78
C ILE A 120 -19.65 10.52 1.90
N ALA A 121 -19.68 9.23 1.65
CA ALA A 121 -19.15 8.20 2.55
C ALA A 121 -17.97 7.47 1.91
N ILE A 122 -16.83 7.47 2.62
CA ILE A 122 -15.56 6.89 2.16
C ILE A 122 -15.26 5.63 2.96
N GLY A 123 -15.29 4.46 2.33
CA GLY A 123 -14.86 3.19 2.93
C GLY A 123 -13.36 2.94 2.82
N ARG A 124 -12.78 2.22 3.79
CA ARG A 124 -11.38 1.78 3.75
C ARG A 124 -11.09 1.00 2.48
N MET A 125 -10.00 1.37 1.82
CA MET A 125 -9.55 0.76 0.57
C MET A 125 -8.36 -0.18 0.82
N ALA A 126 -8.31 -1.29 0.09
CA ALA A 126 -7.17 -2.19 -0.01
C ALA A 126 -6.61 -2.21 -1.44
N GLY A 127 -5.30 -2.51 -1.58
CA GLY A 127 -4.56 -2.38 -2.83
C GLY A 127 -3.84 -3.65 -3.28
N HIS A 128 -4.44 -4.37 -4.22
CA HIS A 128 -3.93 -5.60 -4.83
C HIS A 128 -3.03 -5.27 -6.03
N GLY A 129 -1.79 -4.87 -5.72
CA GLY A 129 -0.84 -4.36 -6.72
C GLY A 129 -1.07 -2.89 -7.12
N ARG A 130 -1.97 -2.19 -6.43
CA ARG A 130 -2.23 -0.74 -6.53
C ARG A 130 -1.92 -0.05 -5.19
N SER A 131 -1.53 1.23 -5.25
CA SER A 131 -1.36 2.08 -4.07
C SER A 131 -2.70 2.67 -3.69
N VAL A 132 -3.08 2.59 -2.42
CA VAL A 132 -4.30 3.21 -1.87
C VAL A 132 -3.94 4.27 -0.81
N PRO A 133 -4.83 5.24 -0.52
CA PRO A 133 -4.66 6.15 0.62
C PRO A 133 -4.60 5.35 1.92
N ARG A 134 -3.73 5.76 2.86
CA ARG A 134 -3.53 5.04 4.13
C ARG A 134 -3.85 5.89 5.36
N ASP A 135 -3.28 7.10 5.46
CA ASP A 135 -3.47 7.96 6.62
C ASP A 135 -4.93 8.44 6.80
N LEU A 136 -5.72 8.48 5.72
CA LEU A 136 -7.16 8.73 5.77
C LEU A 136 -7.87 7.66 6.63
N PHE A 137 -7.53 6.39 6.44
CA PHE A 137 -8.19 5.24 7.04
C PHE A 137 -7.59 4.77 8.38
N ARG A 138 -6.94 5.68 9.13
CA ARG A 138 -6.44 5.37 10.48
C ARG A 138 -7.53 5.31 11.55
N VAL A 139 -8.61 6.08 11.37
CA VAL A 139 -9.72 6.22 12.34
C VAL A 139 -11.03 6.47 11.60
N ASN A 140 -12.15 6.01 12.17
CA ASN A 140 -13.47 6.42 11.69
C ASN A 140 -13.65 7.93 11.91
N ARG A 141 -14.32 8.62 10.99
CA ARG A 141 -14.73 10.02 11.15
C ARG A 141 -16.20 10.16 10.75
N PRO A 142 -17.12 10.48 11.69
CA PRO A 142 -18.53 10.67 11.37
C PRO A 142 -18.75 11.96 10.56
N ASP A 143 -17.93 12.97 10.83
CA ASP A 143 -17.87 14.23 10.12
C ASP A 143 -16.38 14.55 9.90
N ALA A 144 -15.99 14.70 8.64
CA ALA A 144 -14.62 14.87 8.19
C ALA A 144 -14.56 16.03 7.21
N THR A 145 -13.67 16.99 7.45
CA THR A 145 -13.54 18.19 6.61
C THR A 145 -12.19 18.22 5.91
N LEU A 146 -12.07 19.11 4.91
CA LEU A 146 -10.78 19.43 4.29
C LEU A 146 -9.75 20.07 5.25
N ALA A 147 -10.17 20.48 6.45
CA ALA A 147 -9.28 21.05 7.46
C ALA A 147 -8.72 19.99 8.44
N ASP A 148 -9.51 18.99 8.83
CA ASP A 148 -9.17 17.96 9.83
C ASP A 148 -8.81 16.58 9.26
N ALA A 149 -9.19 16.29 8.01
CA ALA A 149 -9.01 14.99 7.39
C ALA A 149 -8.25 15.09 6.05
N PRO A 150 -7.39 14.10 5.72
CA PRO A 150 -6.64 14.08 4.47
C PRO A 150 -7.52 13.57 3.30
N LEU A 151 -8.71 14.15 3.11
CA LEU A 151 -9.68 13.73 2.08
C LEU A 151 -9.08 13.79 0.66
N MET A 152 -8.32 14.86 0.37
CA MET A 152 -7.60 15.05 -0.90
C MET A 152 -6.56 13.97 -1.20
N GLU A 153 -6.17 13.11 -0.25
CA GLU A 153 -5.34 11.95 -0.58
C GLU A 153 -6.12 10.92 -1.44
N SER A 154 -7.43 10.85 -1.25
CA SER A 154 -8.37 9.96 -1.95
C SER A 154 -9.19 10.72 -2.99
N LEU A 155 -8.68 10.84 -4.22
CA LEU A 155 -9.36 11.53 -5.34
C LEU A 155 -9.98 10.58 -6.39
N THR A 156 -10.04 9.27 -6.12
CA THR A 156 -10.74 8.31 -6.98
C THR A 156 -12.26 8.34 -6.72
N CYS A 157 -13.08 7.97 -7.70
CA CYS A 157 -14.54 8.00 -7.56
C CYS A 157 -15.15 6.88 -6.70
N HIS A 158 -14.33 5.94 -6.21
CA HIS A 158 -14.76 4.69 -5.55
C HIS A 158 -15.26 4.89 -4.12
N LYS A 159 -16.41 5.56 -4.03
CA LYS A 159 -17.08 6.04 -2.81
C LYS A 159 -18.59 6.04 -3.00
N MET A 160 -19.30 6.21 -1.91
CA MET A 160 -20.75 6.36 -1.90
C MET A 160 -21.10 7.85 -1.80
N PHE A 161 -21.95 8.35 -2.70
CA PHE A 161 -22.36 9.75 -2.80
C PHE A 161 -23.89 9.86 -2.71
N ARG A 162 -24.40 10.82 -1.94
CA ARG A 162 -25.85 11.09 -1.83
C ARG A 162 -26.36 11.54 -3.20
N ARG A 163 -27.34 10.83 -3.79
CA ARG A 163 -27.80 11.08 -5.17
C ARG A 163 -28.36 12.50 -5.34
N ALA A 164 -29.08 12.99 -4.33
CA ALA A 164 -29.60 14.36 -4.32
C ALA A 164 -28.47 15.40 -4.41
N PHE A 165 -27.38 15.23 -3.65
CA PHE A 165 -26.20 16.10 -3.67
C PHE A 165 -25.49 16.10 -5.04
N LEU A 166 -25.37 14.93 -5.69
CA LEU A 166 -24.83 14.83 -7.05
C LEU A 166 -25.67 15.63 -8.08
N ILE A 167 -26.99 15.61 -7.93
CA ILE A 167 -27.92 16.31 -8.82
C ILE A 167 -27.94 17.82 -8.53
N GLU A 168 -28.05 18.21 -7.25
CA GLU A 168 -28.14 19.60 -6.77
C GLU A 168 -26.97 20.46 -7.26
N HIS A 169 -25.77 19.91 -7.28
CA HIS A 169 -24.56 20.60 -7.71
C HIS A 169 -24.12 20.29 -9.15
N ASP A 170 -24.87 19.47 -9.89
CA ASP A 170 -24.47 18.90 -11.19
C ASP A 170 -23.02 18.36 -11.17
N LEU A 171 -22.78 17.38 -10.29
CA LEU A 171 -21.48 16.72 -10.16
C LEU A 171 -21.35 15.64 -11.23
N ARG A 172 -20.63 15.95 -12.32
CA ARG A 172 -20.39 15.07 -13.47
C ARG A 172 -18.92 14.80 -13.70
N PHE A 173 -18.61 13.64 -14.28
CA PHE A 173 -17.30 13.39 -14.87
C PHE A 173 -17.17 14.17 -16.19
N PRO A 174 -16.00 14.74 -16.53
CA PRO A 174 -15.84 15.47 -17.78
C PRO A 174 -15.82 14.51 -18.98
N GLU A 175 -16.72 14.69 -19.94
CA GLU A 175 -16.83 13.89 -21.18
C GLU A 175 -16.10 14.52 -22.39
N GLU A 176 -15.65 15.77 -22.28
CA GLU A 176 -14.95 16.50 -23.35
C GLU A 176 -13.55 15.92 -23.63
N GLY A 177 -13.52 14.88 -24.45
CA GLY A 177 -12.29 14.19 -24.83
C GLY A 177 -11.69 13.34 -23.70
N ARG A 178 -10.52 12.77 -23.97
CA ARG A 178 -9.83 11.86 -23.03
C ARG A 178 -9.07 12.64 -21.96
N LYS A 179 -9.77 13.09 -20.90
CA LYS A 179 -9.18 13.83 -19.78
C LYS A 179 -8.55 12.88 -18.76
N ARG A 180 -7.24 13.03 -18.52
CA ARG A 180 -6.56 12.33 -17.42
C ARG A 180 -7.02 12.92 -16.09
N LEU A 181 -7.14 12.09 -15.04
CA LEU A 181 -7.61 12.54 -13.72
C LEU A 181 -9.09 12.94 -13.73
N GLU A 182 -9.92 12.32 -14.57
CA GLU A 182 -11.37 12.60 -14.67
C GLU A 182 -12.09 12.50 -13.32
N ASP A 183 -11.71 11.53 -12.49
CA ASP A 183 -12.19 11.38 -11.11
C ASP A 183 -11.87 12.61 -10.25
N HIS A 184 -10.68 13.20 -10.42
CA HIS A 184 -10.27 14.34 -9.62
C HIS A 184 -11.16 15.56 -9.89
N HIS A 185 -11.74 15.71 -11.10
CA HIS A 185 -12.68 16.80 -11.36
C HIS A 185 -13.94 16.68 -10.48
N LEU A 186 -14.61 15.52 -10.53
CA LEU A 186 -15.82 15.29 -9.76
C LEU A 186 -15.51 15.27 -8.26
N VAL A 187 -14.50 14.52 -7.82
CA VAL A 187 -14.23 14.28 -6.39
C VAL A 187 -13.68 15.52 -5.69
N THR A 188 -12.82 16.31 -6.34
CA THR A 188 -12.32 17.58 -5.76
C THR A 188 -13.48 18.57 -5.59
N ARG A 189 -14.32 18.74 -6.62
CA ARG A 189 -15.49 19.61 -6.54
C ARG A 189 -16.50 19.11 -5.50
N ALA A 190 -16.72 17.80 -5.42
CA ALA A 190 -17.59 17.19 -4.41
C ALA A 190 -17.10 17.47 -2.98
N TYR A 191 -15.80 17.33 -2.68
CA TYR A 191 -15.28 17.67 -1.35
C TYR A 191 -15.34 19.17 -1.02
N LEU A 192 -15.28 20.05 -2.02
CA LEU A 192 -15.37 21.50 -1.84
C LEU A 192 -16.82 22.00 -1.65
N LEU A 193 -17.82 21.20 -2.05
CA LEU A 193 -19.25 21.51 -1.93
C LEU A 193 -19.98 20.72 -0.84
N SER A 194 -19.48 19.53 -0.47
CA SER A 194 -20.04 18.65 0.56
C SER A 194 -20.14 19.37 1.91
N GLN A 195 -21.32 19.34 2.52
CA GLN A 195 -21.50 19.85 3.89
C GLN A 195 -21.01 18.84 4.94
N ARG A 196 -21.12 17.53 4.64
CA ARG A 196 -20.66 16.44 5.51
C ARG A 196 -20.07 15.29 4.71
N THR A 197 -18.83 14.93 5.02
CA THR A 197 -18.20 13.71 4.50
C THR A 197 -17.89 12.79 5.67
N CYS A 198 -18.24 11.50 5.60
CA CYS A 198 -17.88 10.51 6.62
C CYS A 198 -16.85 9.51 6.09
N VAL A 199 -16.01 8.97 6.98
CA VAL A 199 -14.93 8.04 6.66
C VAL A 199 -15.04 6.80 7.55
N LEU A 200 -15.34 5.66 6.93
CA LEU A 200 -15.41 4.35 7.59
C LEU A 200 -14.08 3.61 7.41
N SER A 201 -13.37 3.42 8.52
CA SER A 201 -11.97 2.95 8.55
C SER A 201 -11.79 1.59 9.22
N ASP A 202 -12.78 1.11 9.98
CA ASP A 202 -12.73 -0.19 10.67
C ASP A 202 -13.02 -1.41 9.78
N TYR A 203 -13.61 -1.20 8.60
CA TYR A 203 -13.98 -2.24 7.64
C TYR A 203 -13.43 -1.95 6.24
N THR A 204 -12.68 -2.89 5.64
CA THR A 204 -12.22 -2.79 4.24
C THR A 204 -13.45 -2.92 3.36
N CYS A 205 -13.83 -1.84 2.70
CA CYS A 205 -15.01 -1.78 1.84
C CYS A 205 -14.66 -2.11 0.39
N TYR A 206 -13.52 -1.60 -0.08
CA TYR A 206 -13.21 -1.55 -1.51
C TYR A 206 -11.82 -2.12 -1.80
N HIS A 207 -11.72 -3.08 -2.71
CA HIS A 207 -10.47 -3.73 -3.07
C HIS A 207 -10.05 -3.35 -4.50
N HIS A 208 -9.04 -2.48 -4.61
CA HIS A 208 -8.45 -2.09 -5.89
C HIS A 208 -7.52 -3.16 -6.44
N SER A 209 -7.79 -3.67 -7.64
CA SER A 209 -6.97 -4.64 -8.35
C SER A 209 -6.17 -4.00 -9.48
N ARG A 210 -5.00 -4.56 -9.74
CA ARG A 210 -4.29 -4.38 -11.01
C ARG A 210 -4.68 -5.50 -11.98
N ARG A 211 -5.09 -5.20 -13.21
CA ARG A 211 -5.40 -6.23 -14.22
C ARG A 211 -4.15 -7.06 -14.54
N PRO A 212 -4.26 -8.40 -14.66
CA PRO A 212 -3.24 -9.24 -15.27
C PRO A 212 -2.88 -8.73 -16.69
N GLY A 213 -1.62 -8.85 -17.11
CA GLY A 213 -1.16 -8.37 -18.42
C GLY A 213 -0.99 -6.84 -18.57
N GLY A 214 -1.66 -6.05 -17.73
CA GLY A 214 -1.72 -4.59 -17.84
C GLY A 214 -2.87 -4.12 -18.72
N GLY A 215 -3.52 -3.02 -18.33
CA GLY A 215 -4.75 -2.54 -18.97
C GLY A 215 -5.44 -1.42 -18.18
N ASN A 216 -5.19 -1.31 -16.87
CA ASN A 216 -5.65 -0.18 -16.07
C ASN A 216 -5.25 1.15 -16.73
N LEU A 217 -6.25 2.00 -16.96
CA LEU A 217 -6.08 3.27 -17.66
C LEU A 217 -4.97 4.13 -17.03
N THR A 218 -4.91 4.16 -15.70
CA THR A 218 -3.93 4.88 -14.86
C THR A 218 -2.53 4.27 -14.83
N ALA A 219 -2.34 3.04 -15.33
CA ALA A 219 -1.04 2.37 -15.39
C ALA A 219 -0.27 2.62 -16.70
N ALA A 220 -0.95 3.12 -17.75
CA ALA A 220 -0.30 3.51 -18.99
C ALA A 220 0.62 4.73 -18.80
N ARG A 221 1.72 4.82 -19.56
CA ARG A 221 2.64 5.96 -19.48
C ARG A 221 1.91 7.26 -19.84
N ILE A 222 2.16 8.29 -19.04
CA ILE A 222 1.61 9.63 -19.22
C ILE A 222 2.28 10.30 -20.44
N GLU A 223 1.48 10.87 -21.33
CA GLU A 223 1.93 11.92 -22.24
C GLU A 223 1.90 13.25 -21.45
N PRO A 224 3.04 13.92 -21.20
CA PRO A 224 3.09 15.05 -20.28
C PRO A 224 2.16 16.20 -20.65
N GLY A 225 2.08 16.59 -21.93
CA GLY A 225 1.33 17.79 -22.34
C GLY A 225 -0.18 17.69 -22.06
N GLY A 226 -0.80 16.60 -22.52
CA GLY A 226 -2.21 16.31 -22.28
C GLY A 226 -2.52 16.08 -20.80
N TYR A 227 -1.63 15.40 -20.07
CA TYR A 227 -1.80 15.17 -18.64
C TYR A 227 -1.75 16.47 -17.82
N PHE A 228 -0.78 17.36 -18.09
CA PHE A 228 -0.67 18.63 -17.39
C PHE A 228 -1.76 19.63 -17.78
N ARG A 229 -2.36 19.51 -18.99
CA ARG A 229 -3.62 20.21 -19.31
C ARG A 229 -4.73 19.79 -18.34
N SER A 230 -5.02 18.49 -18.24
CA SER A 230 -6.08 18.01 -17.34
C SER A 230 -5.78 18.31 -15.87
N LEU A 231 -4.50 18.24 -15.45
CA LEU A 231 -4.09 18.65 -14.10
C LEU A 231 -4.40 20.12 -13.83
N ARG A 232 -4.14 21.03 -14.77
CA ARG A 232 -4.46 22.46 -14.64
C ARG A 232 -5.96 22.70 -14.53
N GLU A 233 -6.79 21.98 -15.30
CA GLU A 233 -8.25 22.05 -15.18
C GLU A 233 -8.76 21.61 -13.79
N VAL A 234 -8.09 20.64 -13.14
CA VAL A 234 -8.41 20.25 -11.75
C VAL A 234 -7.95 21.32 -10.75
N LEU A 235 -6.83 21.99 -10.98
CA LEU A 235 -6.41 23.14 -10.16
C LEU A 235 -7.38 24.32 -10.32
N ASP A 236 -7.96 24.54 -11.50
CA ASP A 236 -8.97 25.58 -11.73
C ASP A 236 -10.20 25.38 -10.83
N ILE A 237 -10.58 24.12 -10.55
CA ILE A 237 -11.66 23.80 -9.60
C ILE A 237 -11.29 24.24 -8.18
N VAL A 238 -10.05 23.99 -7.74
CA VAL A 238 -9.58 24.39 -6.40
C VAL A 238 -9.52 25.92 -6.29
N ASP A 239 -8.97 26.58 -7.31
CA ASP A 239 -8.85 28.04 -7.38
C ASP A 239 -10.24 28.73 -7.40
N ALA A 240 -11.25 28.12 -8.02
CA ALA A 240 -12.60 28.68 -8.12
C ALA A 240 -13.49 28.51 -6.87
N HIS A 241 -13.12 27.62 -5.93
CA HIS A 241 -13.90 27.33 -4.71
C HIS A 241 -13.16 27.69 -3.41
N THR A 242 -12.02 28.37 -3.49
CA THR A 242 -11.22 28.79 -2.33
C THR A 242 -10.69 30.21 -2.56
N GLU A 243 -10.13 30.83 -1.53
CA GLU A 243 -9.34 32.07 -1.67
C GLU A 243 -7.83 31.78 -1.57
N PRO A 244 -6.95 32.62 -2.14
CA PRO A 244 -5.50 32.47 -2.01
C PRO A 244 -5.06 32.52 -0.54
N GLY A 245 -4.27 31.53 -0.11
CA GLY A 245 -3.77 31.47 1.26
C GLY A 245 -3.49 30.04 1.76
N PRO A 246 -3.13 29.88 3.05
CA PRO A 246 -2.63 28.61 3.59
C PRO A 246 -3.55 27.40 3.43
N PHE A 247 -4.87 27.61 3.31
CA PHE A 247 -5.82 26.54 3.03
C PHE A 247 -5.72 26.05 1.58
N ARG A 248 -5.82 26.95 0.60
CA ARG A 248 -5.63 26.62 -0.83
C ARG A 248 -4.26 25.99 -1.07
N ASP A 249 -3.21 26.54 -0.45
CA ASP A 249 -1.85 26.01 -0.60
C ASP A 249 -1.74 24.55 -0.13
N ARG A 250 -2.41 24.21 0.99
CA ARG A 250 -2.49 22.83 1.51
C ARG A 250 -3.23 21.89 0.56
N LEU A 251 -4.25 22.37 -0.16
CA LEU A 251 -4.90 21.58 -1.20
C LEU A 251 -3.94 21.36 -2.37
N HIS A 252 -3.32 22.42 -2.90
CA HIS A 252 -2.36 22.35 -4.01
C HIS A 252 -1.14 21.45 -3.74
N GLN A 253 -0.68 21.37 -2.49
CA GLN A 253 0.39 20.44 -2.05
C GLN A 253 0.12 18.99 -2.46
N ARG A 254 -1.13 18.53 -2.52
CA ARG A 254 -1.49 17.18 -2.97
C ARG A 254 -1.09 16.91 -4.42
N TRP A 255 -1.38 17.85 -5.33
CA TRP A 255 -1.03 17.71 -6.75
C TRP A 255 0.47 17.88 -6.96
N LEU A 256 1.09 18.87 -6.30
CA LEU A 256 2.55 19.03 -6.36
C LEU A 256 3.28 17.79 -5.85
N ARG A 257 2.89 17.23 -4.69
CA ARG A 257 3.52 16.03 -4.12
C ARG A 257 3.29 14.79 -4.99
N ILE A 258 2.03 14.42 -5.22
CA ILE A 258 1.68 13.11 -5.77
C ILE A 258 1.66 13.12 -7.29
N GLU A 259 1.13 14.18 -7.91
CA GLU A 259 1.00 14.23 -9.37
C GLU A 259 2.25 14.73 -10.10
N MET A 260 3.10 15.50 -9.43
CA MET A 260 4.32 16.07 -10.00
C MET A 260 5.58 15.44 -9.39
N VAL A 261 5.92 15.79 -8.14
CA VAL A 261 7.17 15.41 -7.46
C VAL A 261 7.39 13.89 -7.38
N ARG A 262 6.37 13.10 -7.05
CA ARG A 262 6.44 11.62 -6.97
C ARG A 262 6.68 10.94 -8.34
N ARG A 263 6.72 11.67 -9.45
CA ARG A 263 7.13 11.16 -10.78
C ARG A 263 8.60 11.45 -11.09
N LEU A 264 9.20 12.42 -10.41
CA LEU A 264 10.60 12.84 -10.53
C LEU A 264 11.48 12.28 -9.39
N ARG A 265 11.13 11.10 -8.88
CA ARG A 265 11.73 10.48 -7.68
C ARG A 265 11.96 8.98 -7.83
N GLY A 266 12.99 8.49 -7.14
CA GLY A 266 13.40 7.09 -7.09
C GLY A 266 13.32 6.34 -8.43
N ASP A 267 12.90 5.08 -8.36
CA ASP A 267 12.81 4.16 -9.51
C ASP A 267 11.88 4.64 -10.63
N ARG A 268 10.96 5.57 -10.37
CA ARG A 268 10.12 6.16 -11.41
C ARG A 268 10.92 7.07 -12.33
N LEU A 269 11.84 7.86 -11.77
CA LEU A 269 12.75 8.69 -12.54
C LEU A 269 13.89 7.87 -13.15
N ARG A 270 14.53 6.98 -12.37
CA ARG A 270 15.66 6.15 -12.84
C ARG A 270 15.33 5.32 -14.09
N ASN A 271 14.10 4.82 -14.19
CA ASN A 271 13.64 3.98 -15.30
C ASN A 271 12.85 4.75 -16.38
N ALA A 272 12.82 6.09 -16.32
CA ALA A 272 12.12 6.91 -17.31
C ALA A 272 13.01 7.24 -18.53
N PRO A 273 12.44 7.29 -19.75
CA PRO A 273 13.15 7.84 -20.92
C PRO A 273 13.52 9.30 -20.72
N ARG A 274 14.72 9.72 -21.17
CA ARG A 274 15.22 11.09 -20.95
C ARG A 274 14.33 12.16 -21.62
N ASP A 275 13.89 11.93 -22.85
CA ASP A 275 12.96 12.82 -23.58
C ASP A 275 11.61 13.03 -22.86
N TRP A 276 11.19 12.04 -22.07
CA TRP A 276 9.98 12.11 -21.26
C TRP A 276 10.25 12.89 -19.97
N VAL A 277 11.42 12.70 -19.35
CA VAL A 277 11.85 13.47 -18.18
C VAL A 277 11.98 14.95 -18.51
N ASP A 278 12.62 15.30 -19.62
CA ASP A 278 12.79 16.70 -20.05
C ASP A 278 11.44 17.41 -20.17
N ARG A 279 10.46 16.76 -20.82
CA ARG A 279 9.08 17.25 -20.96
C ARG A 279 8.34 17.33 -19.62
N MET A 280 8.50 16.32 -18.76
CA MET A 280 7.91 16.32 -17.43
C MET A 280 8.46 17.45 -16.55
N VAL A 281 9.77 17.66 -16.54
CA VAL A 281 10.43 18.72 -15.76
C VAL A 281 10.00 20.09 -16.29
N ALA A 282 9.90 20.28 -17.61
CA ALA A 282 9.39 21.51 -18.21
C ALA A 282 7.94 21.82 -17.81
N GLU A 283 7.03 20.84 -17.88
CA GLU A 283 5.63 21.04 -17.45
C GLU A 283 5.50 21.23 -15.93
N VAL A 284 6.33 20.54 -15.12
CA VAL A 284 6.40 20.74 -13.66
C VAL A 284 6.84 22.16 -13.33
N GLY A 285 7.97 22.61 -13.86
CA GLY A 285 8.52 23.93 -13.61
C GLY A 285 7.68 25.06 -14.21
N ARG A 286 6.91 24.82 -15.28
CA ARG A 286 5.87 25.75 -15.75
C ARG A 286 4.73 25.83 -14.73
N THR A 287 4.16 24.70 -14.34
CA THR A 287 2.99 24.64 -13.46
C THR A 287 3.27 25.23 -12.08
N ILE A 288 4.46 25.00 -11.50
CA ILE A 288 4.86 25.64 -10.24
C ILE A 288 4.80 27.18 -10.36
N ARG A 289 5.47 27.76 -11.37
CA ARG A 289 5.55 29.22 -11.56
C ARG A 289 4.20 29.86 -11.92
N GLU A 290 3.33 29.15 -12.62
CA GLU A 290 2.04 29.69 -13.08
C GLU A 290 0.92 29.54 -12.03
N ARG A 291 0.96 28.52 -11.17
CA ARG A 291 -0.21 28.10 -10.36
C ARG A 291 0.01 28.05 -8.86
N PHE A 292 1.25 27.99 -8.38
CA PHE A 292 1.52 27.73 -6.97
C PHE A 292 2.14 28.92 -6.27
N ALA A 293 1.50 29.37 -5.20
CA ALA A 293 2.10 30.31 -4.27
C ALA A 293 3.31 29.65 -3.55
N PRO A 294 4.27 30.44 -3.03
CA PRO A 294 5.45 29.89 -2.35
C PRO A 294 5.13 28.90 -1.20
N GLY A 295 4.01 29.10 -0.50
CA GLY A 295 3.54 28.22 0.59
C GLY A 295 3.20 26.80 0.15
N VAL A 296 2.89 26.57 -1.14
CA VAL A 296 2.64 25.22 -1.69
C VAL A 296 3.91 24.38 -1.63
N ALA A 297 5.04 24.87 -2.15
CA ALA A 297 6.30 24.14 -2.15
C ALA A 297 6.96 24.12 -0.77
N ALA A 298 6.86 25.22 -0.02
CA ALA A 298 7.37 25.33 1.35
C ALA A 298 6.77 24.27 2.28
N GLY A 299 5.46 24.01 2.17
CA GLY A 299 4.75 23.04 3.00
C GLY A 299 5.03 21.56 2.71
N LEU A 300 5.86 21.25 1.70
CA LEU A 300 6.30 19.90 1.43
C LEU A 300 7.50 19.50 2.31
N PRO A 301 7.63 18.22 2.69
CA PRO A 301 8.85 17.68 3.30
C PRO A 301 10.11 18.00 2.49
N THR A 302 11.25 18.15 3.17
CA THR A 302 12.53 18.60 2.65
C THR A 302 12.96 17.99 1.32
N LEU A 303 12.89 16.66 1.19
CA LEU A 303 13.21 15.99 -0.08
C LEU A 303 12.25 16.38 -1.21
N GLU A 304 10.96 16.48 -0.91
CA GLU A 304 9.92 16.81 -1.88
C GLU A 304 9.97 18.28 -2.32
N ARG A 305 10.20 19.18 -1.36
CA ARG A 305 10.50 20.59 -1.57
C ARG A 305 11.75 20.79 -2.44
N THR A 306 12.82 20.04 -2.15
CA THR A 306 14.04 20.09 -2.96
C THR A 306 13.82 19.58 -4.38
N VAL A 307 13.13 18.44 -4.57
CA VAL A 307 12.80 17.93 -5.90
C VAL A 307 11.91 18.90 -6.68
N ALA A 308 10.93 19.54 -6.04
CA ALA A 308 10.10 20.58 -6.67
C ALA A 308 10.96 21.76 -7.16
N GLY A 309 11.82 22.31 -6.30
CA GLY A 309 12.66 23.47 -6.64
C GLY A 309 13.76 23.17 -7.67
N LEU A 310 14.32 21.95 -7.68
CA LEU A 310 15.25 21.51 -8.72
C LEU A 310 14.56 21.30 -10.06
N ALA A 311 13.33 20.76 -10.08
CA ALA A 311 12.53 20.64 -11.29
C ALA A 311 12.11 22.01 -11.85
N GLU A 312 11.70 22.95 -10.99
CA GLU A 312 11.45 24.34 -11.36
C GLU A 312 12.66 25.00 -12.03
N ARG A 313 13.87 24.75 -11.51
CA ARG A 313 15.14 25.27 -12.02
C ARG A 313 15.74 24.45 -13.19
N GLY A 314 15.08 23.38 -13.64
CA GLY A 314 15.57 22.51 -14.72
C GLY A 314 16.86 21.73 -14.39
N ARG A 315 17.20 21.53 -13.11
CA ARG A 315 18.41 20.80 -12.68
C ARG A 315 18.22 19.28 -12.76
N ILE A 316 18.07 18.77 -13.99
CA ILE A 316 17.68 17.37 -14.28
C ILE A 316 18.68 16.35 -13.74
N GLU A 317 20.00 16.55 -13.93
CA GLU A 317 20.98 15.58 -13.43
C GLU A 317 21.03 15.49 -11.90
N ASP A 318 20.66 16.57 -11.19
CA ASP A 318 20.55 16.56 -9.74
C ASP A 318 19.30 15.81 -9.26
N LEU A 319 18.21 15.85 -10.02
CA LEU A 319 17.05 14.97 -9.80
C LEU A 319 17.45 13.50 -9.96
N PHE A 320 18.29 13.16 -10.95
CA PHE A 320 18.81 11.79 -11.11
C PHE A 320 19.72 11.37 -9.96
N ARG A 321 20.66 12.22 -9.51
CA ARG A 321 21.49 11.97 -8.32
C ARG A 321 20.65 11.69 -7.07
N ILE A 322 19.60 12.50 -6.84
CA ILE A 322 18.63 12.28 -5.76
C ILE A 322 17.89 10.95 -5.93
N ALA A 323 17.39 10.64 -7.12
CA ALA A 323 16.65 9.41 -7.38
C ALA A 323 17.49 8.13 -7.23
N GLU A 324 18.78 8.17 -7.59
CA GLU A 324 19.74 7.08 -7.39
C GLU A 324 20.01 6.83 -5.90
N TRP A 325 20.24 7.89 -5.12
CA TRP A 325 20.41 7.82 -3.68
C TRP A 325 19.14 7.35 -2.96
N GLU A 326 17.99 7.89 -3.35
CA GLU A 326 16.67 7.55 -2.80
C GLU A 326 16.33 6.07 -3.01
N ALA A 327 16.59 5.53 -4.20
CA ALA A 327 16.42 4.12 -4.50
C ALA A 327 17.32 3.19 -3.65
N GLY A 328 18.42 3.73 -3.11
CA GLY A 328 19.30 3.02 -2.17
C GLY A 328 18.82 3.04 -0.72
N ILE A 329 17.76 3.78 -0.37
CA ILE A 329 17.28 3.94 1.01
C ILE A 329 16.60 2.66 1.49
N GLN A 330 17.00 2.19 2.67
CA GLN A 330 16.46 0.99 3.32
C GLN A 330 16.19 1.23 4.81
N ALA A 331 15.04 0.76 5.30
CA ALA A 331 14.78 0.63 6.72
C ALA A 331 15.51 -0.61 7.27
N LYS A 332 16.40 -0.42 8.25
CA LYS A 332 17.02 -1.51 9.02
C LYS A 332 16.37 -1.60 10.39
N VAL A 333 15.31 -2.42 10.48
CA VAL A 333 14.59 -2.67 11.74
C VAL A 333 15.08 -3.95 12.40
N ARG A 334 15.13 -3.94 13.73
CA ARG A 334 15.43 -5.07 14.60
C ARG A 334 14.28 -5.27 15.59
N LEU A 335 13.71 -6.47 15.59
CA LEU A 335 12.89 -6.95 16.71
C LEU A 335 13.79 -7.14 17.94
N LYS A 336 13.62 -6.29 18.96
CA LYS A 336 14.35 -6.37 20.24
C LYS A 336 13.80 -7.51 21.09
N ALA A 337 12.49 -7.53 21.30
CA ALA A 337 11.75 -8.52 22.08
C ALA A 337 10.33 -8.71 21.52
N TYR A 338 9.69 -9.83 21.85
CA TYR A 338 8.25 -10.03 21.69
C TYR A 338 7.74 -10.91 22.83
N GLU A 339 6.43 -10.83 23.11
CA GLU A 339 5.75 -11.59 24.16
C GLU A 339 4.31 -11.87 23.70
N LEU A 340 3.83 -13.11 23.88
CA LEU A 340 2.46 -13.52 23.57
C LEU A 340 1.74 -13.93 24.86
N THR A 341 0.78 -13.12 25.29
CA THR A 341 -0.01 -13.35 26.50
C THR A 341 -1.48 -13.50 26.11
N GLY A 342 -2.02 -14.71 26.25
CA GLY A 342 -3.34 -15.05 25.69
C GLY A 342 -3.37 -14.82 24.18
N HIS A 343 -4.24 -13.91 23.74
CA HIS A 343 -4.46 -13.51 22.34
C HIS A 343 -3.66 -12.27 21.93
N THR A 344 -2.95 -11.64 22.89
CA THR A 344 -2.27 -10.35 22.69
C THR A 344 -0.79 -10.56 22.46
N LEU A 345 -0.32 -10.19 21.27
CA LEU A 345 1.11 -10.14 20.92
C LEU A 345 1.64 -8.73 21.14
N THR A 346 2.65 -8.61 22.00
CA THR A 346 3.42 -7.38 22.17
C THR A 346 4.77 -7.52 21.47
N VAL A 347 5.18 -6.48 20.73
CA VAL A 347 6.50 -6.41 20.08
C VAL A 347 7.24 -5.13 20.46
N THR A 348 8.54 -5.24 20.69
CA THR A 348 9.44 -4.10 20.87
C THR A 348 10.45 -4.07 19.73
N VAL A 349 10.52 -2.96 19.01
CA VAL A 349 11.32 -2.78 17.80
C VAL A 349 12.27 -1.60 17.92
N GLY A 350 13.34 -1.61 17.14
CA GLY A 350 14.21 -0.46 16.92
C GLY A 350 14.63 -0.36 15.47
N GLY A 351 14.60 0.83 14.89
CA GLY A 351 14.79 1.08 13.46
C GLY A 351 15.73 2.25 13.15
N ARG A 352 16.26 2.25 11.93
CA ARG A 352 17.00 3.37 11.32
C ARG A 352 16.95 3.29 9.80
N LEU A 353 17.11 4.43 9.12
CA LEU A 353 17.29 4.49 7.67
C LEU A 353 18.78 4.45 7.29
N ARG A 354 19.10 3.88 6.13
CA ARG A 354 20.46 3.78 5.57
C ARG A 354 20.44 3.82 4.04
N VAL A 355 21.53 4.26 3.42
CA VAL A 355 21.85 4.09 2.00
C VAL A 355 23.15 3.30 1.91
N GLY A 356 23.07 2.07 1.39
CA GLY A 356 24.18 1.10 1.50
C GLY A 356 24.60 0.92 2.97
N ASP A 357 25.88 1.15 3.28
CA ASP A 357 26.43 1.07 4.64
C ASP A 357 26.45 2.39 5.41
N ARG A 358 26.05 3.50 4.78
CA ARG A 358 25.93 4.82 5.43
C ARG A 358 24.49 5.03 5.94
N PRO A 359 24.28 5.72 7.07
CA PRO A 359 22.94 6.16 7.47
C PRO A 359 22.39 7.20 6.49
N VAL A 360 21.07 7.42 6.49
CA VAL A 360 20.52 8.71 6.04
C VAL A 360 20.94 9.75 7.07
N SER A 361 21.66 10.77 6.62
CA SER A 361 22.39 11.74 7.47
C SER A 361 21.68 13.09 7.48
N TYR A 362 21.87 13.83 8.57
CA TYR A 362 21.45 15.20 8.75
C TYR A 362 22.63 16.02 9.25
N ASP A 363 22.96 17.09 8.54
CA ASP A 363 24.09 17.95 8.87
C ASP A 363 23.62 19.08 9.78
N ARG A 364 24.37 19.36 10.84
CA ARG A 364 24.05 20.45 11.77
C ARG A 364 24.82 21.71 11.38
N THR A 365 24.08 22.79 11.14
CA THR A 365 24.64 24.11 10.81
C THR A 365 25.20 24.81 12.07
N PRO A 366 26.03 25.86 11.91
CA PRO A 366 26.58 26.61 13.05
C PRO A 366 25.52 27.27 13.95
N ASP A 367 24.35 27.62 13.39
CA ASP A 367 23.19 28.16 14.12
C ASP A 367 22.25 27.08 14.69
N GLY A 368 22.67 25.80 14.65
CA GLY A 368 22.01 24.70 15.35
C GLY A 368 20.88 24.01 14.60
N ARG A 369 20.54 24.47 13.37
CA ARG A 369 19.56 23.82 12.49
C ARG A 369 20.10 22.48 11.98
N GLU A 370 19.20 21.57 11.61
CA GLU A 370 19.55 20.22 11.16
C GLU A 370 18.96 19.98 9.78
N LEU A 371 19.82 19.87 8.75
CA LEU A 371 19.46 19.81 7.34
C LEU A 371 19.62 18.40 6.78
N LEU A 372 18.73 17.96 5.88
CA LEU A 372 18.85 16.64 5.25
C LEU A 372 20.06 16.63 4.30
N ALA A 373 21.02 15.73 4.55
CA ALA A 373 22.19 15.58 3.70
C ALA A 373 21.83 14.88 2.38
N LEU A 374 21.79 15.64 1.29
CA LEU A 374 21.41 15.21 -0.05
C LEU A 374 22.64 14.98 -0.96
N PRO A 375 22.55 14.11 -1.98
CA PRO A 375 23.67 13.72 -2.85
C PRO A 375 23.98 14.74 -3.96
N VAL A 376 23.75 16.03 -3.71
CA VAL A 376 23.82 17.10 -4.71
C VAL A 376 24.63 18.26 -4.17
N GLU A 377 25.54 18.78 -4.99
CA GLU A 377 26.35 19.95 -4.69
C GLU A 377 25.57 21.25 -4.99
N GLU A 378 25.83 22.29 -4.20
CA GLU A 378 25.26 23.63 -4.37
C GLU A 378 23.73 23.64 -4.45
N ILE A 379 23.05 22.92 -3.55
CA ILE A 379 21.59 23.07 -3.38
C ILE A 379 21.32 24.45 -2.74
N PRO A 380 20.48 25.30 -3.34
CA PRO A 380 20.07 26.55 -2.72
C PRO A 380 19.45 26.29 -1.34
N ALA A 381 19.90 27.05 -0.33
CA ALA A 381 19.58 26.77 1.07
C ALA A 381 18.07 26.80 1.34
N GLU A 382 17.32 27.64 0.62
CA GLU A 382 15.86 27.77 0.72
C GLU A 382 15.07 26.55 0.25
N LEU A 383 15.70 25.63 -0.49
CA LEU A 383 15.08 24.36 -0.88
C LEU A 383 15.23 23.30 0.21
N VAL A 384 16.38 23.29 0.90
CA VAL A 384 16.65 22.35 1.99
C VAL A 384 16.00 22.83 3.28
N ASP A 385 15.95 24.14 3.55
CA ASP A 385 15.39 24.70 4.77
C ASP A 385 14.41 25.84 4.50
N CYS A 386 13.21 25.73 5.07
CA CYS A 386 12.22 26.80 4.99
C CYS A 386 12.45 27.82 6.12
N SER A 387 12.22 29.11 5.84
CA SER A 387 12.26 30.17 6.85
C SER A 387 11.10 30.14 7.84
N ASP A 388 10.02 29.43 7.52
CA ASP A 388 8.95 29.12 8.47
C ASP A 388 9.43 27.97 9.39
N GLU A 389 9.55 28.25 10.69
CA GLU A 389 10.02 27.28 11.68
C GLU A 389 9.21 25.98 11.67
N LEU A 390 7.89 26.06 11.43
CA LEU A 390 7.01 24.90 11.37
C LEU A 390 7.21 24.05 10.10
N LEU A 391 7.98 24.52 9.13
CA LEU A 391 8.30 23.85 7.86
C LEU A 391 9.80 23.57 7.70
N ALA A 392 10.64 24.04 8.63
CA ALA A 392 12.07 23.76 8.67
C ALA A 392 12.37 22.26 8.83
N THR A 393 13.51 21.80 8.31
CA THR A 393 13.91 20.38 8.40
C THR A 393 13.97 19.92 9.86
N THR A 394 14.46 20.77 10.75
CA THR A 394 14.56 20.53 12.20
C THR A 394 13.22 20.11 12.85
N ASP A 395 12.10 20.61 12.32
CA ASP A 395 10.73 20.34 12.79
C ASP A 395 10.04 19.20 12.02
N GLU A 396 10.39 18.98 10.76
CA GLU A 396 10.11 17.68 10.10
C GLU A 396 10.73 16.52 10.89
N LEU A 397 11.93 16.69 11.44
CA LEU A 397 12.59 15.70 12.30
C LEU A 397 11.88 15.48 13.64
N ARG A 398 11.13 16.47 14.16
CA ARG A 398 10.26 16.29 15.35
C ARG A 398 9.00 15.48 15.01
N ARG A 399 8.57 15.51 13.75
CA ARG A 399 7.37 14.80 13.22
C ARG A 399 7.68 13.41 12.65
N ALA A 400 8.92 12.95 12.73
CA ALA A 400 9.32 11.60 12.34
C ALA A 400 8.53 10.53 13.12
N ARG A 401 8.08 9.47 12.44
CA ARG A 401 7.15 8.46 12.97
C ARG A 401 7.68 7.05 12.81
N LEU A 402 7.38 6.20 13.78
CA LEU A 402 7.44 4.74 13.67
C LEU A 402 6.00 4.21 13.76
N ASP A 403 5.52 3.56 12.69
CA ASP A 403 4.31 2.75 12.74
C ASP A 403 4.69 1.26 12.83
N VAL A 404 3.88 0.45 13.50
CA VAL A 404 3.89 -1.01 13.35
C VAL A 404 2.58 -1.41 12.68
N VAL A 405 2.66 -2.24 11.65
CA VAL A 405 1.52 -2.62 10.80
C VAL A 405 1.43 -4.14 10.77
N ALA A 406 0.24 -4.67 11.06
CA ALA A 406 -0.11 -6.05 10.78
C ALA A 406 -0.62 -6.14 9.34
N ARG A 407 -0.13 -7.11 8.57
CA ARG A 407 -0.56 -7.36 7.19
C ARG A 407 -1.06 -8.80 7.05
N ARG A 408 -2.30 -8.99 6.65
CA ARG A 408 -2.85 -10.32 6.32
C ARG A 408 -2.26 -10.80 5.00
N VAL A 409 -1.92 -12.09 4.90
CA VAL A 409 -1.20 -12.64 3.75
C VAL A 409 -2.13 -12.93 2.57
N ALA A 410 -3.37 -13.34 2.83
CA ALA A 410 -4.32 -13.80 1.82
C ALA A 410 -4.75 -12.68 0.84
N ASP A 411 -5.06 -11.50 1.36
CA ASP A 411 -5.51 -10.31 0.62
C ASP A 411 -4.51 -9.15 0.66
N GLY A 412 -3.52 -9.20 1.55
CA GLY A 412 -2.53 -8.14 1.70
C GLY A 412 -3.01 -6.92 2.48
N ASP A 413 -4.19 -6.98 3.12
CA ASP A 413 -4.78 -5.87 3.90
C ASP A 413 -3.84 -5.42 5.04
N GLU A 414 -3.73 -4.11 5.26
CA GLU A 414 -2.80 -3.48 6.21
C GLU A 414 -3.53 -2.78 7.36
N PHE A 415 -3.17 -3.13 8.60
CA PHE A 415 -3.77 -2.64 9.83
C PHE A 415 -2.71 -1.96 10.70
N TYR A 416 -2.90 -0.67 10.96
CA TYR A 416 -2.03 0.08 11.86
C TYR A 416 -2.27 -0.34 13.32
N LEU A 417 -1.19 -0.69 14.02
CA LEU A 417 -1.24 -1.09 15.43
C LEU A 417 -0.96 0.12 16.33
N PRO A 418 -1.61 0.21 17.51
CA PRO A 418 -1.22 1.17 18.54
C PRO A 418 0.25 0.99 18.91
N VAL A 419 1.02 2.08 18.82
CA VAL A 419 2.47 2.09 19.04
C VAL A 419 2.87 3.29 19.89
N SER A 420 3.61 3.01 20.96
CA SER A 420 4.36 4.04 21.71
C SER A 420 5.78 4.05 21.18
N PHE A 421 6.29 5.20 20.73
CA PHE A 421 7.62 5.30 20.13
C PHE A 421 8.34 6.60 20.48
N GLU A 422 9.66 6.56 20.34
CA GLU A 422 10.59 7.68 20.48
C GLU A 422 11.54 7.71 19.27
N VAL A 423 12.10 8.87 18.95
CA VAL A 423 13.04 9.05 17.83
C VAL A 423 14.26 9.84 18.28
N ASP A 424 15.37 9.14 18.52
CA ASP A 424 16.62 9.77 18.95
C ASP A 424 17.39 10.36 17.75
N ARG A 425 17.99 11.53 17.96
CA ARG A 425 18.95 12.16 17.04
C ARG A 425 20.36 11.81 17.52
N VAL A 426 21.07 10.94 16.80
CA VAL A 426 22.33 10.33 17.26
C VAL A 426 23.47 10.67 16.30
N PRO A 427 24.58 11.28 16.75
CA PRO A 427 25.78 11.47 15.94
C PRO A 427 26.35 10.17 15.39
N HIS A 428 27.03 10.22 14.24
CA HIS A 428 27.70 9.05 13.68
C HIS A 428 29.10 9.30 13.13
N ARG A 429 29.89 8.22 13.02
CA ARG A 429 31.33 8.21 12.69
C ARG A 429 31.73 8.87 11.35
N TRP A 430 30.77 9.24 10.51
CA TRP A 430 31.00 9.90 9.22
C TRP A 430 30.78 11.43 9.26
N GLY A 431 30.59 12.02 10.45
CA GLY A 431 30.03 13.38 10.59
C GLY A 431 28.50 13.35 10.53
N GLY A 432 27.83 14.41 10.99
CA GLY A 432 26.37 14.49 10.98
C GLY A 432 25.62 13.60 12.00
N LEU A 433 24.29 13.66 11.92
CA LEU A 433 23.32 13.00 12.77
C LEU A 433 22.50 11.97 11.98
N ARG A 434 22.02 10.93 12.65
CA ARG A 434 20.98 10.01 12.11
C ARG A 434 19.81 9.90 13.08
N LEU A 435 18.66 9.54 12.55
CA LEU A 435 17.50 9.16 13.34
C LEU A 435 17.55 7.68 13.76
N MET A 436 17.18 7.42 15.00
CA MET A 436 17.05 6.09 15.60
C MET A 436 15.67 5.96 16.24
N TRP A 437 14.76 5.24 15.60
CA TRP A 437 13.42 5.00 16.12
C TRP A 437 13.45 3.83 17.11
N GLN A 438 12.73 3.96 18.23
CA GLN A 438 12.44 2.88 19.17
C GLN A 438 10.95 2.84 19.42
N GLY A 439 10.35 1.66 19.55
CA GLY A 439 8.93 1.60 19.91
C GLY A 439 8.44 0.24 20.38
N ARG A 440 7.28 0.27 21.02
CA ARG A 440 6.52 -0.88 21.50
C ARG A 440 5.11 -0.81 20.92
N ALA A 441 4.66 -1.89 20.31
CA ALA A 441 3.30 -2.04 19.81
C ALA A 441 2.66 -3.30 20.38
N ALA A 442 1.34 -3.30 20.49
CA ALA A 442 0.55 -4.46 20.92
C ALA A 442 -0.63 -4.67 19.97
N VAL A 443 -0.99 -5.94 19.75
CA VAL A 443 -2.14 -6.34 18.94
C VAL A 443 -2.86 -7.50 19.61
N ASP A 444 -4.18 -7.37 19.78
CA ASP A 444 -5.06 -8.43 20.26
C ASP A 444 -5.79 -9.03 19.05
N PHE A 445 -5.57 -10.33 18.82
CA PHE A 445 -6.14 -11.03 17.66
C PHE A 445 -7.66 -11.27 17.77
N ARG A 446 -8.30 -10.88 18.88
CA ARG A 446 -9.76 -10.86 19.02
C ARG A 446 -10.41 -9.58 18.50
N THR A 447 -9.64 -8.51 18.31
CA THR A 447 -10.16 -7.19 17.90
C THR A 447 -9.49 -6.62 16.65
N LEU A 448 -8.32 -7.14 16.25
CA LEU A 448 -7.72 -6.89 14.94
C LEU A 448 -8.73 -7.23 13.82
N ASP A 449 -8.91 -6.31 12.86
CA ASP A 449 -9.95 -6.36 11.82
C ASP A 449 -11.37 -6.72 12.34
N GLY A 450 -11.74 -6.25 13.54
CA GLY A 450 -13.03 -6.57 14.15
C GLY A 450 -13.19 -8.03 14.57
N GLY A 451 -12.08 -8.78 14.67
CA GLY A 451 -12.05 -10.20 15.00
C GLY A 451 -11.78 -11.12 13.80
N ARG A 452 -11.80 -10.59 12.56
CA ARG A 452 -11.50 -11.33 11.32
C ARG A 452 -10.01 -11.63 11.15
N THR A 453 -9.52 -12.54 11.99
CA THR A 453 -8.10 -12.86 12.13
C THR A 453 -7.67 -14.20 11.56
N GLU A 454 -8.55 -15.02 10.99
CA GLU A 454 -8.17 -16.28 10.35
C GLU A 454 -7.04 -16.12 9.31
N GLY A 455 -6.16 -17.13 9.25
CA GLY A 455 -5.08 -17.22 8.28
C GLY A 455 -3.76 -16.62 8.75
N ASP A 456 -2.89 -16.34 7.79
CA ASP A 456 -1.50 -15.94 8.03
C ASP A 456 -1.32 -14.42 8.03
N TRP A 457 -0.42 -13.96 8.92
CA TRP A 457 -0.13 -12.54 9.16
C TRP A 457 1.37 -12.27 9.24
N ILE A 458 1.77 -11.09 8.75
CA ILE A 458 3.13 -10.55 8.83
C ILE A 458 3.07 -9.23 9.60
N LEU A 459 3.97 -9.04 10.57
CA LEU A 459 4.19 -7.72 11.14
C LEU A 459 5.33 -7.02 10.39
N LYS A 460 5.17 -5.73 10.15
CA LYS A 460 6.21 -4.84 9.63
C LYS A 460 6.29 -3.56 10.46
N ALA A 461 7.47 -2.96 10.47
CA ALA A 461 7.66 -1.62 10.99
C ALA A 461 7.89 -0.66 9.81
N ARG A 462 7.31 0.52 9.90
CA ARG A 462 7.39 1.59 8.91
C ARG A 462 8.06 2.79 9.54
N LEU A 463 9.13 3.28 8.91
CA LEU A 463 9.87 4.46 9.35
C LEU A 463 9.56 5.62 8.41
N THR A 464 9.07 6.72 8.97
CA THR A 464 8.62 7.89 8.21
C THR A 464 9.31 9.15 8.71
N GLY A 465 9.75 10.02 7.79
CA GLY A 465 10.38 11.32 8.09
C GLY A 465 11.03 11.94 6.86
N SER A 466 11.10 13.27 6.78
CA SER A 466 11.83 14.04 5.74
C SER A 466 11.52 13.66 4.27
N GLY A 467 10.29 13.22 4.00
CA GLY A 467 9.84 12.77 2.67
C GLY A 467 10.01 11.27 2.39
N PHE A 468 10.49 10.49 3.36
CA PHE A 468 10.59 9.03 3.30
C PHE A 468 9.42 8.34 4.02
N GLU A 469 8.92 7.25 3.44
CA GLU A 469 8.13 6.20 4.11
C GLU A 469 8.75 4.86 3.68
N VAL A 470 9.34 4.10 4.61
CA VAL A 470 10.07 2.86 4.28
C VAL A 470 9.71 1.73 5.23
N ASP A 471 9.24 0.62 4.66
CA ASP A 471 8.84 -0.59 5.38
C ASP A 471 10.01 -1.55 5.60
N ALA A 472 9.99 -2.26 6.73
CA ALA A 472 10.79 -3.45 6.98
C ALA A 472 9.98 -4.51 7.73
N ASN A 473 9.89 -5.72 7.16
CA ASN A 473 9.22 -6.85 7.81
C ASN A 473 9.94 -7.23 9.11
N LEU A 474 9.17 -7.48 10.16
CA LEU A 474 9.67 -8.09 11.38
C LEU A 474 9.87 -9.60 11.13
N PRO A 475 10.85 -10.25 11.78
CA PRO A 475 11.14 -11.66 11.60
C PRO A 475 10.16 -12.56 12.38
N LEU A 476 8.87 -12.29 12.29
CA LEU A 476 7.80 -13.12 12.86
C LEU A 476 6.86 -13.56 11.72
N ALA A 477 6.49 -14.84 11.70
CA ALA A 477 5.23 -15.27 11.09
C ALA A 477 4.20 -15.51 12.18
N LEU A 478 2.96 -15.16 11.87
CA LEU A 478 1.81 -15.27 12.73
C LEU A 478 0.72 -16.03 11.96
N SER A 479 -0.01 -16.91 12.63
CA SER A 479 -1.11 -17.67 12.02
C SER A 479 -2.21 -17.91 13.03
N CYS A 480 -3.47 -17.69 12.64
CA CYS A 480 -4.65 -17.97 13.44
C CYS A 480 -5.50 -19.02 12.71
N ALA A 481 -5.83 -20.11 13.41
CA ALA A 481 -6.57 -21.24 12.84
C ALA A 481 -8.07 -20.98 12.61
N ALA A 482 -8.59 -19.87 13.15
CA ALA A 482 -9.95 -19.36 12.98
C ALA A 482 -9.98 -17.90 13.43
N ASP A 483 -11.07 -17.19 13.12
CA ASP A 483 -11.32 -15.84 13.62
C ASP A 483 -11.32 -15.76 15.14
N GLY A 484 -10.69 -14.70 15.67
CA GLY A 484 -10.50 -14.47 17.11
C GLY A 484 -9.55 -15.45 17.82
N ALA A 485 -9.03 -16.48 17.13
CA ALA A 485 -8.21 -17.52 17.74
C ALA A 485 -6.85 -16.99 18.21
N ARG A 486 -6.28 -17.68 19.21
CA ARG A 486 -4.93 -17.38 19.70
C ARG A 486 -3.89 -17.57 18.59
N PRO A 487 -3.05 -16.56 18.27
CA PRO A 487 -2.07 -16.67 17.21
C PRO A 487 -0.94 -17.61 17.58
N VAL A 488 -0.53 -18.45 16.62
CA VAL A 488 0.75 -19.17 16.66
C VAL A 488 1.84 -18.21 16.18
N VAL A 489 2.93 -18.07 16.95
CA VAL A 489 4.04 -17.15 16.66
C VAL A 489 5.29 -17.93 16.33
N VAL A 490 5.81 -17.77 15.11
CA VAL A 490 7.07 -18.37 14.66
C VAL A 490 8.14 -17.29 14.50
N ASP A 491 9.15 -17.32 15.35
CA ASP A 491 10.33 -16.45 15.25
C ASP A 491 11.27 -16.96 14.16
N LYS A 492 11.44 -16.16 13.09
CA LYS A 492 12.29 -16.45 11.93
C LYS A 492 13.74 -15.98 12.13
N ARG A 493 14.11 -15.43 13.30
CA ARG A 493 15.51 -15.10 13.61
C ARG A 493 16.32 -16.40 13.73
N PRO A 494 17.59 -16.42 13.25
CA PRO A 494 18.46 -17.56 13.52
C PRO A 494 18.60 -17.75 15.03
N PRO A 495 18.66 -19.00 15.53
CA PRO A 495 18.82 -19.26 16.95
C PRO A 495 20.08 -18.54 17.44
N ARG A 496 19.97 -17.83 18.58
CA ARG A 496 21.13 -17.15 19.16
C ARG A 496 22.23 -18.21 19.38
N PRO A 497 23.48 -17.97 18.93
CA PRO A 497 24.56 -18.87 19.28
C PRO A 497 24.62 -18.96 20.81
N ARG A 498 24.62 -20.20 21.34
CA ARG A 498 24.82 -20.40 22.78
C ARG A 498 26.12 -19.69 23.16
N PRO A 499 26.17 -18.94 24.29
CA PRO A 499 27.43 -18.41 24.77
C PRO A 499 28.41 -19.58 24.89
N ALA A 500 29.59 -19.45 24.29
CA ALA A 500 30.60 -20.49 24.35
C ALA A 500 30.87 -20.82 25.82
N ALA A 501 30.81 -22.11 26.18
CA ALA A 501 31.17 -22.54 27.53
C ALA A 501 32.58 -22.00 27.85
N PRO A 502 32.80 -21.45 29.06
CA PRO A 502 34.10 -20.88 29.40
C PRO A 502 35.18 -21.92 29.19
N ALA A 503 36.16 -21.61 28.34
CA ALA A 503 37.20 -22.56 27.96
C ALA A 503 37.91 -23.09 29.21
N PRO A 504 38.11 -24.42 29.33
CA PRO A 504 38.76 -24.99 30.52
C PRO A 504 40.15 -24.38 30.68
N ARG A 505 40.45 -23.87 31.88
CA ARG A 505 41.74 -23.22 32.20
C ARG A 505 42.85 -24.27 32.09
N THR A 506 43.56 -24.30 30.96
CA THR A 506 44.67 -25.22 30.72
C THR A 506 45.86 -24.84 31.59
N GLY A 507 46.11 -25.64 32.63
CA GLY A 507 47.21 -25.44 33.57
C GLY A 507 48.60 -25.57 32.91
N PRO A 508 49.68 -25.06 33.55
CA PRO A 508 51.02 -24.97 32.95
C PRO A 508 51.53 -26.31 32.37
N TRP A 509 51.21 -27.42 33.04
CA TRP A 509 51.63 -28.77 32.68
C TRP A 509 51.17 -29.26 31.30
N GLN A 510 50.05 -28.76 30.76
CA GLN A 510 49.61 -29.13 29.42
C GLN A 510 50.40 -28.42 28.31
N ARG A 511 50.94 -27.22 28.57
CA ARG A 511 51.77 -26.49 27.59
C ARG A 511 53.12 -27.17 27.38
N LEU A 512 53.68 -27.78 28.44
CA LEU A 512 54.96 -28.49 28.37
C LEU A 512 54.91 -29.72 27.44
N LYS A 513 53.80 -30.48 27.45
CA LYS A 513 53.62 -31.67 26.58
C LYS A 513 53.57 -31.33 25.08
N VAL A 514 53.09 -30.15 24.70
CA VAL A 514 53.06 -29.70 23.30
C VAL A 514 54.46 -29.28 22.83
N ALA A 515 55.20 -28.53 23.65
CA ALA A 515 56.54 -28.07 23.33
C ALA A 515 57.56 -29.22 23.11
N VAL A 516 57.47 -30.30 23.91
CA VAL A 516 58.35 -31.47 23.75
C VAL A 516 58.06 -32.25 22.46
N ARG A 517 56.79 -32.37 22.06
CA ARG A 517 56.43 -33.06 20.80
C ARG A 517 56.90 -32.32 19.55
N GLN A 518 56.91 -30.98 19.54
CA GLN A 518 57.37 -30.22 18.38
C GLN A 518 58.89 -30.26 18.17
N ARG A 519 59.70 -30.43 19.23
CA ARG A 519 61.17 -30.53 19.11
C ARG A 519 61.69 -31.88 18.62
N LEU A 520 60.90 -32.94 18.69
CA LEU A 520 61.31 -34.30 18.27
C LEU A 520 60.87 -34.68 16.84
N GLY A 521 60.07 -33.84 16.17
CA GLY A 521 59.52 -34.14 14.84
C GLY A 521 60.30 -33.60 13.63
N GLN A 522 61.47 -32.97 13.83
CA GLN A 522 62.23 -32.30 12.77
C GLN A 522 63.61 -32.95 12.45
N ALA A 523 63.83 -34.21 12.84
CA ALA A 523 64.94 -35.03 12.36
C ALA A 523 64.39 -36.05 11.35
N GLY A 524 64.82 -35.96 10.09
CA GLY A 524 64.17 -36.69 8.99
C GLY A 524 64.76 -38.07 8.71
N TRP A 525 64.17 -38.77 7.73
CA TRP A 525 64.88 -39.38 6.59
C TRP A 525 63.91 -39.84 5.50
N SER A 526 64.43 -40.01 4.29
CA SER A 526 63.68 -40.40 3.09
C SER A 526 64.17 -41.75 2.55
N THR A 527 63.31 -42.53 1.91
CA THR A 527 63.68 -43.42 0.78
C THR A 527 62.43 -43.96 0.06
N ARG A 528 62.64 -44.51 -1.15
CA ARG A 528 61.62 -44.88 -2.15
C ARG A 528 61.29 -46.38 -2.09
N GLY A 529 60.17 -46.79 -2.70
CA GLY A 529 59.92 -48.20 -3.08
C GLY A 529 58.57 -48.42 -3.80
N SER A 530 58.61 -48.76 -5.10
CA SER A 530 57.47 -49.21 -5.93
C SER A 530 57.17 -50.71 -5.70
N VAL A 531 55.97 -51.25 -5.93
CA VAL A 531 55.39 -51.83 -7.20
C VAL A 531 54.01 -52.45 -6.81
N GLY A 532 52.98 -52.63 -7.65
CA GLY A 532 52.73 -52.23 -9.05
C GLY A 532 51.93 -53.29 -9.86
N GLY A 533 50.82 -52.90 -10.51
CA GLY A 533 49.99 -53.74 -11.41
C GLY A 533 48.57 -54.06 -10.89
N THR A 534 47.53 -54.38 -11.67
CA THR A 534 47.06 -54.06 -13.05
C THR A 534 45.80 -54.89 -13.36
N ARG A 535 44.77 -54.26 -13.96
CA ARG A 535 43.68 -54.84 -14.80
C ARG A 535 42.66 -55.84 -14.20
N GLY A 536 41.41 -55.75 -14.69
CA GLY A 536 40.37 -56.78 -14.56
C GLY A 536 38.95 -56.25 -14.73
N SER A 537 38.38 -56.34 -15.94
CA SER A 537 36.96 -56.09 -16.24
C SER A 537 36.21 -57.42 -16.51
N VAL A 538 34.90 -57.36 -16.84
CA VAL A 538 33.91 -58.47 -16.98
C VAL A 538 33.19 -58.79 -15.65
N GLY A 539 31.86 -59.01 -15.56
CA GLY A 539 30.75 -58.98 -16.54
C GLY A 539 29.80 -60.18 -16.37
N ARG A 540 28.47 -60.01 -16.61
CA ARG A 540 27.36 -61.02 -16.52
C ARG A 540 26.91 -61.42 -15.08
N THR A 541 25.69 -61.91 -14.76
CA THR A 541 24.35 -62.07 -15.43
C THR A 541 23.27 -62.49 -14.40
N GLY A 542 21.98 -62.23 -14.69
CA GLY A 542 20.82 -62.96 -14.12
C GLY A 542 20.27 -62.43 -12.77
N GLY A 543 18.99 -62.64 -12.41
CA GLY A 543 17.90 -63.33 -13.12
C GLY A 543 16.53 -63.18 -12.40
N THR A 544 15.47 -63.41 -13.17
CA THR A 544 14.02 -63.34 -12.89
C THR A 544 13.45 -63.97 -11.61
N GLY A 545 12.31 -63.43 -11.15
CA GLY A 545 11.29 -64.11 -10.30
C GLY A 545 10.81 -63.23 -9.14
N GLY A 546 9.53 -63.16 -8.77
CA GLY A 546 8.29 -63.70 -9.36
C GLY A 546 7.10 -63.26 -8.50
N ALA A 547 5.94 -62.97 -9.09
CA ALA A 547 4.76 -62.52 -8.34
C ALA A 547 4.03 -63.68 -7.65
N LEU A 548 3.35 -63.42 -6.53
CA LEU A 548 2.22 -64.23 -6.07
C LEU A 548 1.22 -63.39 -5.25
N ASP A 549 -0.04 -63.53 -5.64
CA ASP A 549 -1.25 -62.96 -5.04
C ASP A 549 -1.89 -63.96 -4.04
N ARG A 550 -2.70 -63.46 -3.08
CA ARG A 550 -3.91 -64.11 -2.53
C ARG A 550 -4.60 -63.32 -1.40
N SER A 551 -5.60 -62.53 -1.78
CA SER A 551 -7.02 -62.60 -1.36
C SER A 551 -7.48 -63.04 0.06
N ALA A 552 -8.55 -62.37 0.51
CA ALA A 552 -9.62 -62.77 1.48
C ALA A 552 -9.24 -62.75 2.99
N THR A 553 -10.11 -62.46 3.97
CA THR A 553 -11.57 -62.16 4.13
C THR A 553 -11.72 -60.96 5.12
N GLY A 554 -12.80 -60.21 5.32
CA GLY A 554 -14.25 -60.42 5.13
C GLY A 554 -14.97 -60.67 6.48
N CYS A 555 -15.56 -59.65 7.11
CA CYS A 555 -16.74 -59.76 8.01
C CYS A 555 -17.35 -58.40 8.40
N GLU A 556 -18.67 -58.36 8.63
CA GLU A 556 -19.48 -57.18 8.99
C GLU A 556 -19.81 -57.14 10.49
N THR A 557 -20.12 -55.96 11.06
CA THR A 557 -21.24 -55.84 12.01
C THR A 557 -21.85 -54.43 12.04
N VAL A 558 -23.18 -54.37 12.14
CA VAL A 558 -24.04 -53.18 12.25
C VAL A 558 -24.45 -52.93 13.71
N CYS A 559 -24.59 -51.66 14.13
CA CYS A 559 -25.57 -51.16 15.12
C CYS A 559 -25.54 -49.61 15.13
N ARG A 560 -26.58 -48.91 14.67
CA ARG A 560 -27.85 -48.54 15.34
C ARG A 560 -27.75 -47.35 16.32
N SER A 561 -28.48 -46.28 15.99
CA SER A 561 -28.82 -45.13 16.85
C SER A 561 -29.74 -45.52 18.01
N PRO A 562 -29.95 -44.60 18.97
CA PRO A 562 -31.28 -43.97 19.04
C PRO A 562 -31.28 -42.45 19.29
N GLU A 563 -32.47 -41.85 19.17
CA GLU A 563 -32.79 -40.44 19.44
C GLU A 563 -33.16 -40.16 20.92
N LEU A 564 -33.64 -38.93 21.19
CA LEU A 564 -34.13 -38.35 22.46
C LEU A 564 -33.02 -37.81 23.39
N GLY A 565 -33.10 -36.61 23.96
CA GLY A 565 -34.10 -35.53 23.87
C GLY A 565 -33.87 -34.48 24.97
N VAL A 566 -34.64 -33.36 24.93
CA VAL A 566 -34.51 -32.11 25.72
C VAL A 566 -33.50 -31.10 25.16
#